data_AF-A0A1I8MWI2-F1
#
_entry.id   AF-A0A1I8MWI2-F1
#
_cell.length_a   1.000
_cell.length_b   1.000
_cell.length_c   1.000
_cell.angle_alpha   90.00
_cell.angle_beta   90.00
_cell.angle_gamma   90.00
#
_symmetry.space_group_name_H-M   'P 1'
#
loop_
_entity.id
_entity.type
_entity.pdbx_description
1 polymer ?
#
loop_
_entity_poly.entity_id
_entity_poly.type
_entity_poly.pdbx_seq_one_letter_code
_entity_poly.pdbx_strand_id
1 'polypeptide(L)'
;MVSLTTEQFKQLIESVDRSNARVGSFSKCTARYDGERNPAKVEEFISAITTFKVVENINDETAVSGMSVLLEGDASEWWRGVKTSALRFDDVITMLRKAFSPPKPALRINAEINEAKQQMNEPTDSFTKKERALFSRLPKCSSA
;
A
#
# COMPACT_ATOMS: atom_id res chain seq x y z
N MET A 1 13.17 50.04 27.06
CA MET A 1 12.20 48.93 27.22
C MET A 1 11.64 48.65 25.83
N VAL A 2 12.13 47.62 25.15
CA VAL A 2 11.65 47.29 23.80
C VAL A 2 10.30 46.61 23.96
N SER A 3 9.23 47.31 23.61
CA SER A 3 7.88 46.74 23.60
C SER A 3 7.63 46.17 22.20
N LEU A 4 7.31 44.87 22.14
CA LEU A 4 6.92 44.21 20.90
C LEU A 4 5.53 44.72 20.52
N THR A 5 5.37 45.24 19.30
CA THR A 5 4.06 45.66 18.82
C THR A 5 3.18 44.45 18.50
N THR A 6 1.86 44.61 18.60
CA THR A 6 0.87 43.53 18.34
C THR A 6 1.06 42.88 16.97
N GLU A 7 1.44 43.67 15.95
CA GLU A 7 1.72 43.18 14.60
C GLU A 7 2.99 42.32 14.53
N GLN A 8 4.05 42.69 15.26
CA GLN A 8 5.26 41.87 15.35
C GLN A 8 4.99 40.56 16.08
N PHE A 9 4.14 40.56 17.11
CA PHE A 9 3.72 39.34 17.79
C PHE A 9 2.92 38.42 16.88
N LYS A 10 1.99 38.98 16.09
CA LYS A 10 1.16 38.23 15.14
C LYS A 10 1.99 37.59 14.02
N GLN A 11 2.95 38.33 13.45
CA GLN A 11 3.89 37.78 12.47
C GLN A 11 4.74 36.65 13.06
N LEU A 12 5.10 36.74 14.35
CA LEU A 12 5.89 35.71 15.03
C LEU A 12 5.08 34.43 15.25
N ILE A 13 3.79 34.54 15.64
CA ILE A 13 2.89 33.38 15.72
C ILE A 13 2.69 32.75 14.34
N GLU A 14 2.43 33.53 13.29
CA GLU A 14 2.27 32.99 11.93
C GLU A 14 3.53 32.29 11.41
N SER A 15 4.71 32.80 11.73
CA SER A 15 5.98 32.17 11.33
C SER A 15 6.28 30.91 12.16
N VAL A 16 5.89 30.89 13.45
CA VAL A 16 5.95 29.68 14.28
C VAL A 16 4.98 28.61 13.75
N ASP A 17 3.74 28.95 13.39
CA ASP A 17 2.79 28.00 12.79
C ASP A 17 3.28 27.45 11.45
N ARG A 18 3.85 28.30 10.57
CA ARG A 18 4.47 27.83 9.32
C ARG A 18 5.69 26.95 9.54
N SER A 19 6.47 27.21 10.60
CA SER A 19 7.62 26.37 10.96
C SER A 19 7.22 25.04 11.61
N ASN A 20 6.05 24.99 12.26
CA ASN A 20 5.47 23.79 12.86
C ASN A 20 4.59 22.99 11.90
N ALA A 21 4.24 23.54 10.73
CA ALA A 21 3.73 22.79 9.60
C ALA A 21 4.84 21.91 9.00
N ARG A 22 5.40 21.00 9.81
CA ARG A 22 6.25 19.93 9.33
C ARG A 22 5.39 19.05 8.44
N VAL A 23 5.62 19.16 7.14
CA VAL A 23 5.10 18.20 6.18
C VAL A 23 5.69 16.85 6.57
N GLY A 24 4.85 15.90 6.99
CA GLY A 24 5.29 14.56 7.32
C GLY A 24 6.02 13.94 6.14
N SER A 25 7.00 13.08 6.40
CA SER A 25 7.77 12.41 5.33
C SER A 25 8.07 10.97 5.70
N PHE A 26 8.31 10.13 4.70
CA PHE A 26 8.68 8.73 4.88
C PHE A 26 10.12 8.51 5.39
N SER A 27 10.85 9.57 5.75
CA SER A 27 12.25 9.49 6.18
C SER A 27 12.48 8.62 7.43
N LYS A 28 11.47 8.54 8.32
CA LYS A 28 11.51 7.69 9.53
C LYS A 28 10.83 6.34 9.34
N CYS A 29 10.26 6.06 8.17
CA CYS A 29 9.59 4.81 7.91
C CYS A 29 10.65 3.71 7.73
N THR A 30 10.53 2.63 8.50
CA THR A 30 11.43 1.47 8.44
C THR A 30 10.96 0.41 7.45
N ALA A 31 9.77 0.55 6.89
CA ALA A 31 9.23 -0.38 5.92
C ALA A 31 10.01 -0.28 4.61
N ARG A 32 10.46 -1.44 4.11
CA ARG A 32 11.15 -1.58 2.83
C ARG A 32 10.50 -2.68 2.01
N TYR A 33 10.49 -2.49 0.70
CA TYR A 33 9.96 -3.48 -0.23
C TYR A 33 10.87 -3.64 -1.43
N ASP A 34 11.30 -4.88 -1.68
CA ASP A 34 12.32 -5.27 -2.66
C ASP A 34 11.73 -5.65 -4.04
N GLY A 35 10.42 -5.87 -4.13
CA GLY A 35 9.75 -6.33 -5.35
C GLY A 35 9.40 -7.81 -5.35
N GLU A 36 9.51 -8.53 -4.22
CA GLU A 36 9.12 -9.93 -4.15
C GLU A 36 7.63 -10.09 -4.51
N ARG A 37 7.34 -10.92 -5.53
CA ARG A 37 5.98 -11.22 -6.02
C ARG A 37 5.21 -12.13 -5.08
N ASN A 38 5.04 -11.68 -3.85
CA ASN A 38 4.33 -12.37 -2.79
C ASN A 38 3.17 -11.49 -2.30
N PRO A 39 1.91 -11.93 -2.48
CA PRO A 39 0.75 -11.13 -2.10
C PRO A 39 0.73 -10.77 -0.61
N ALA A 40 1.25 -11.64 0.26
CA ALA A 40 1.29 -11.38 1.69
C ALA A 40 2.25 -10.23 2.04
N LYS A 41 3.48 -10.25 1.48
CA LYS A 41 4.48 -9.21 1.71
C LYS A 41 4.06 -7.85 1.12
N VAL A 42 3.42 -7.87 -0.05
CA VAL A 42 2.90 -6.66 -0.68
C VAL A 42 1.83 -6.00 0.18
N GLU A 43 0.85 -6.76 0.69
CA GLU A 43 -0.19 -6.21 1.56
C GLU A 43 0.35 -5.79 2.94
N GLU A 44 1.31 -6.51 3.51
CA GLU A 44 1.99 -6.10 4.74
C GLU A 44 2.70 -4.75 4.59
N PHE A 45 3.47 -4.59 3.50
CA PHE A 45 4.12 -3.34 3.17
C PHE A 45 3.11 -2.21 2.96
N ILE A 46 2.07 -2.43 2.14
CA ILE A 46 1.00 -1.44 1.87
C ILE A 46 0.32 -1.02 3.17
N SER A 47 0.00 -1.96 4.04
CA SER A 47 -0.60 -1.69 5.34
C SER A 47 0.30 -0.79 6.18
N ALA A 48 1.58 -1.14 6.31
CA ALA A 48 2.56 -0.37 7.08
C ALA A 48 2.70 1.07 6.58
N ILE A 49 2.86 1.29 5.26
CA ILE A 49 3.03 2.63 4.69
C ILE A 49 1.74 3.45 4.77
N THR A 50 0.58 2.81 4.67
CA THR A 50 -0.73 3.48 4.77
C THR A 50 -0.97 3.95 6.20
N THR A 51 -0.71 3.10 7.19
CA THR A 51 -0.78 3.48 8.61
C THR A 51 0.22 4.61 8.90
N PHE A 52 1.44 4.51 8.40
CA PHE A 52 2.46 5.54 8.60
C PHE A 52 2.05 6.88 8.00
N LYS A 53 1.51 6.89 6.78
CA LYS A 53 0.98 8.09 6.11
C LYS A 53 -0.09 8.79 6.96
N VAL A 54 -1.00 8.02 7.55
CA VAL A 54 -2.08 8.55 8.41
C VAL A 54 -1.51 9.12 9.71
N VAL A 55 -0.57 8.40 10.35
CA VAL A 55 0.03 8.81 11.63
C VAL A 55 0.88 10.08 11.49
N GLU A 56 1.69 10.18 10.43
CA GLU A 56 2.55 11.34 10.17
C GLU A 56 1.85 12.44 9.36
N ASN A 57 0.56 12.29 9.06
CA ASN A 57 -0.24 13.24 8.28
C ASN A 57 0.44 13.69 6.98
N ILE A 58 0.92 12.71 6.20
CA ILE A 58 1.67 12.97 4.96
C ILE A 58 0.68 13.25 3.82
N ASN A 59 0.90 14.37 3.12
CA ASN A 59 0.12 14.71 1.93
C ASN A 59 0.43 13.75 0.76
N ASP A 60 -0.46 13.66 -0.22
CA ASP A 60 -0.31 12.69 -1.30
C ASP A 60 0.93 12.95 -2.17
N GLU A 61 1.25 14.22 -2.47
CA GLU A 61 2.40 14.59 -3.29
C GLU A 61 3.74 14.15 -2.67
N THR A 62 3.88 14.39 -1.36
CA THR A 62 5.05 14.00 -0.57
C THR A 62 5.08 12.49 -0.37
N ALA A 63 3.92 11.85 -0.25
CA ALA A 63 3.84 10.41 -0.16
C ALA A 63 4.31 9.74 -1.46
N VAL A 64 3.81 10.18 -2.61
CA VAL A 64 4.21 9.69 -3.95
C VAL A 64 5.70 9.91 -4.17
N SER A 65 6.22 11.11 -3.88
CA SER A 65 7.66 11.40 -4.02
C SER A 65 8.52 10.51 -3.10
N GLY A 66 8.06 10.32 -1.86
CA GLY A 66 8.75 9.54 -0.83
C GLY A 66 8.76 8.03 -1.06
N MET A 67 7.92 7.49 -1.97
CA MET A 67 7.95 6.07 -2.33
C MET A 67 9.31 5.60 -2.81
N SER A 68 10.06 6.47 -3.50
CA SER A 68 11.39 6.16 -4.02
C SER A 68 12.39 5.80 -2.90
N VAL A 69 12.12 6.21 -1.67
CA VAL A 69 12.95 5.91 -0.48
C VAL A 69 12.56 4.57 0.14
N LEU A 70 11.33 4.11 -0.07
CA LEU A 70 10.79 2.88 0.53
C LEU A 70 11.00 1.65 -0.34
N LEU A 71 11.14 1.86 -1.65
CA LEU A 71 11.26 0.79 -2.64
C LEU A 71 12.73 0.52 -2.96
N GLU A 72 13.11 -0.76 -2.86
CA GLU A 72 14.44 -1.29 -3.09
C GLU A 72 14.39 -2.35 -4.22
N GLY A 73 15.55 -2.76 -4.73
CA GLY A 73 15.64 -3.83 -5.73
C GLY A 73 14.76 -3.63 -6.97
N ASP A 74 14.04 -4.70 -7.34
CA ASP A 74 13.15 -4.75 -8.51
C ASP A 74 11.99 -3.74 -8.39
N ALA A 75 11.52 -3.48 -7.16
CA ALA A 75 10.47 -2.49 -6.92
C ALA A 75 10.94 -1.06 -7.22
N SER A 76 12.20 -0.75 -6.94
CA SER A 76 12.80 0.56 -7.24
C SER A 76 12.90 0.80 -8.76
N GLU A 77 13.33 -0.23 -9.50
CA GLU A 77 13.41 -0.17 -10.96
C GLU A 77 12.04 0.00 -11.60
N TRP A 78 11.06 -0.77 -11.14
CA TRP A 78 9.68 -0.65 -11.56
C TRP A 78 9.12 0.76 -11.30
N TRP A 79 9.32 1.29 -10.08
CA TRP A 79 8.82 2.60 -9.69
C TRP A 79 9.34 3.71 -10.58
N ARG A 80 10.63 3.66 -10.96
CA ARG A 80 11.24 4.63 -11.87
C ARG A 80 10.52 4.72 -13.21
N GLY A 81 9.98 3.62 -13.72
CA GLY A 81 9.24 3.57 -14.99
C GLY A 81 7.79 4.02 -14.90
N VAL A 82 7.17 3.99 -13.72
CA VAL A 82 5.73 4.22 -13.56
C VAL A 82 5.38 5.44 -12.69
N LYS A 83 6.36 6.06 -12.02
CA LYS A 83 6.16 7.19 -11.09
C LYS A 83 5.38 8.37 -11.67
N THR A 84 5.49 8.63 -12.97
CA THR A 84 4.79 9.75 -13.64
C THR A 84 3.29 9.51 -13.80
N SER A 85 2.86 8.26 -13.67
CA SER A 85 1.46 7.85 -13.83
C SER A 85 0.67 7.90 -12.52
N ALA A 86 1.33 8.08 -11.38
CA ALA A 86 0.69 8.15 -10.07
C ALA A 86 0.57 9.61 -9.62
N LEU A 87 -0.67 10.10 -9.49
CA LEU A 87 -0.97 11.45 -8.99
C LEU A 87 -1.35 11.43 -7.50
N ARG A 88 -2.03 10.36 -7.07
CA ARG A 88 -2.45 10.15 -5.69
C ARG A 88 -1.75 8.95 -5.07
N PHE A 89 -1.70 8.92 -3.75
CA PHE A 89 -1.13 7.77 -3.03
C PHE A 89 -1.91 6.47 -3.30
N ASP A 90 -3.23 6.56 -3.48
CA ASP A 90 -4.07 5.41 -3.82
C ASP A 90 -3.74 4.81 -5.20
N ASP A 91 -3.28 5.64 -6.15
CA ASP A 91 -2.83 5.16 -7.46
C ASP A 91 -1.59 4.29 -7.29
N VAL A 92 -0.65 4.72 -6.44
CA VAL A 92 0.57 3.97 -6.10
C VAL A 92 0.21 2.60 -5.53
N ILE A 93 -0.70 2.55 -4.55
CA ILE A 93 -1.14 1.30 -3.93
C ILE A 93 -1.74 0.36 -4.99
N THR A 94 -2.61 0.89 -5.84
CA THR A 94 -3.25 0.12 -6.90
C THR A 94 -2.23 -0.44 -7.89
N MET A 95 -1.25 0.37 -8.26
CA MET A 95 -0.16 -0.02 -9.16
C MET A 95 0.76 -1.07 -8.52
N LEU A 96 1.10 -0.95 -7.23
CA LEU A 96 1.89 -1.93 -6.48
C LEU A 96 1.18 -3.29 -6.46
N ARG A 97 -0.11 -3.31 -6.12
CA ARG A 97 -0.93 -4.54 -6.15
C ARG A 97 -0.92 -5.16 -7.54
N LYS A 98 -1.17 -4.37 -8.59
CA LYS A 98 -1.21 -4.88 -9.97
C LYS A 98 0.14 -5.45 -10.42
N ALA A 99 1.26 -4.85 -10.01
CA ALA A 99 2.60 -5.25 -10.45
C ALA A 99 3.15 -6.46 -9.70
N PHE A 100 2.93 -6.53 -8.38
CA PHE A 100 3.59 -7.51 -7.50
C PHE A 100 2.64 -8.48 -6.80
N SER A 101 1.35 -8.19 -6.77
CA SER A 101 0.29 -9.05 -6.26
C SER A 101 -0.84 -9.18 -7.29
N PRO A 102 -0.53 -9.55 -8.56
CA PRO A 102 -1.56 -9.64 -9.57
C PRO A 102 -2.62 -10.65 -9.09
N PRO A 103 -3.92 -10.32 -9.18
CA PRO A 103 -4.97 -11.25 -8.80
C PRO A 103 -4.75 -12.55 -9.55
N LYS A 104 -4.79 -13.69 -8.85
CA LYS A 104 -4.64 -15.01 -9.48
C LYS A 104 -5.61 -15.07 -10.67
N PRO A 105 -5.14 -15.35 -11.89
CA PRO A 105 -6.03 -15.47 -13.04
C PRO A 105 -7.13 -16.49 -12.75
N ALA A 106 -8.38 -16.19 -13.10
CA ALA A 106 -9.52 -17.07 -12.83
C ALA A 106 -9.30 -18.50 -13.38
N LEU A 107 -8.62 -18.62 -14.53
CA LEU A 107 -8.22 -19.91 -15.09
C LEU A 107 -7.30 -20.74 -14.17
N ARG A 108 -6.37 -20.09 -13.45
CA ARG A 108 -5.50 -20.77 -12.48
C ARG A 108 -6.25 -21.16 -11.21
N ILE A 109 -7.20 -20.34 -10.75
CA ILE A 109 -8.06 -20.69 -9.62
C ILE A 109 -8.94 -21.89 -9.99
N ASN A 110 -9.50 -21.91 -11.20
CA ASN A 110 -10.27 -23.05 -11.71
C ASN A 110 -9.41 -24.32 -11.86
N ALA A 111 -8.14 -24.19 -12.29
CA ALA A 111 -7.21 -25.31 -12.32
C ALA A 111 -6.92 -25.85 -10.91
N GLU A 112 -6.67 -24.97 -9.92
CA GLU A 112 -6.47 -25.35 -8.52
C GLU A 112 -7.68 -26.08 -7.93
N ILE A 113 -8.90 -25.62 -8.20
CA ILE A 113 -10.15 -26.28 -7.78
C ILE A 113 -10.25 -27.69 -8.39
N ASN A 114 -9.91 -27.83 -9.67
CA ASN A 114 -10.00 -29.12 -10.37
C ASN A 114 -8.89 -30.10 -9.97
N GLU A 115 -7.73 -29.60 -9.56
CA GLU A 115 -6.60 -30.41 -9.10
C GLU A 115 -6.73 -30.81 -7.61
N ALA A 116 -7.46 -30.03 -6.81
CA ALA A 116 -7.67 -30.30 -5.40
C ALA A 116 -8.62 -31.49 -5.19
N LYS A 117 -8.05 -32.67 -4.93
CA LYS A 117 -8.80 -33.86 -4.49
C LYS A 117 -8.72 -34.03 -2.98
N GLN A 118 -9.84 -34.39 -2.35
CA GLN A 118 -9.86 -34.76 -0.94
C GLN A 118 -8.90 -35.94 -0.70
N GLN A 119 -8.00 -35.78 0.26
CA GLN A 119 -7.04 -36.82 0.63
C GLN A 119 -7.68 -37.85 1.57
N MET A 120 -7.17 -39.08 1.57
CA MET A 120 -7.74 -40.20 2.36
C MET A 120 -7.76 -39.94 3.88
N ASN A 121 -6.86 -39.08 4.36
CA ASN A 121 -6.72 -38.69 5.77
C ASN A 121 -7.29 -37.29 6.07
N GLU A 122 -8.03 -36.68 5.15
CA GLU A 122 -8.61 -35.35 5.32
C GLU A 122 -10.11 -35.43 5.67
N PRO A 123 -10.54 -34.88 6.81
CA PRO A 123 -11.96 -34.76 7.13
C PRO A 123 -12.71 -33.90 6.10
N THR A 124 -13.90 -34.34 5.69
CA THR A 124 -14.71 -33.68 4.65
C THR A 124 -15.03 -32.21 4.96
N ASP A 125 -15.23 -31.86 6.24
CA ASP A 125 -15.46 -30.47 6.64
C ASP A 125 -14.26 -29.57 6.38
N SER A 126 -13.05 -30.10 6.59
CA SER A 126 -11.80 -29.37 6.33
C SER A 126 -11.59 -29.15 4.84
N PHE A 127 -11.86 -30.18 4.03
CA PHE A 127 -11.81 -30.09 2.58
C PHE A 127 -12.84 -29.09 2.03
N THR A 128 -14.10 -29.18 2.47
CA THR A 128 -15.19 -28.28 2.06
C THR A 128 -14.88 -26.82 2.41
N LYS A 129 -14.25 -26.58 3.57
CA LYS A 129 -13.82 -25.23 3.97
C LYS A 129 -12.74 -24.67 3.03
N LYS A 130 -11.78 -25.50 2.61
CA LYS A 130 -10.74 -25.11 1.65
C LYS A 130 -11.32 -24.81 0.27
N GLU A 131 -12.18 -25.69 -0.24
CA GLU A 131 -12.88 -25.50 -1.51
C GLU A 131 -13.71 -24.21 -1.51
N ARG A 132 -14.53 -23.98 -0.47
CA ARG A 132 -15.32 -22.75 -0.34
C ARG A 132 -14.45 -21.49 -0.33
N ALA A 133 -13.24 -21.56 0.24
CA ALA A 133 -12.29 -20.46 0.24
C ALA A 133 -11.59 -20.23 -1.12
N LEU A 134 -11.52 -21.25 -1.99
CA LEU A 134 -11.06 -21.10 -3.38
C LEU A 134 -12.17 -20.50 -4.26
N PHE A 135 -13.40 -20.99 -4.13
CA PHE A 135 -14.56 -20.46 -4.87
C PHE A 135 -14.85 -18.99 -4.53
N SER A 136 -14.61 -18.56 -3.29
CA SER A 136 -14.82 -17.15 -2.91
C SER A 136 -13.85 -16.16 -3.59
N ARG A 137 -12.75 -16.65 -4.15
CA ARG A 137 -11.75 -15.86 -4.88
C ARG A 137 -12.07 -15.70 -6.36
N LEU A 138 -13.04 -16.46 -6.88
CA LEU A 138 -13.51 -16.26 -8.24
C LEU A 138 -14.27 -14.92 -8.33
N PRO A 139 -14.16 -14.20 -9.46
CA PRO A 139 -14.94 -13.00 -9.67
C PRO A 139 -16.42 -13.36 -9.56
N LYS A 140 -17.14 -12.66 -8.69
CA LYS A 140 -18.61 -12.76 -8.64
C LYS A 140 -19.10 -12.29 -10.01
N CYS A 141 -19.70 -13.19 -10.78
CA CYS A 141 -20.36 -12.81 -12.02
C CYS A 141 -21.39 -11.72 -11.64
N SER A 142 -21.21 -10.47 -12.08
CA SER A 142 -22.29 -9.50 -11.99
C SER A 142 -23.37 -10.03 -12.90
N SER A 143 -24.40 -10.61 -12.32
CA SER A 143 -25.67 -10.85 -13.00
C SER A 143 -26.13 -9.52 -13.58
N ALA A 144 -26.01 -9.40 -14.90
CA ALA A 144 -26.70 -8.40 -15.71
C ALA A 144 -28.21 -8.69 -15.71
#